data_AF-A0A952BVI5-F1
#
_entry.id   AF-A0A952BVI5-F1
#
_cell.length_a   1.000
_cell.length_b   1.000
_cell.length_c   1.000
_cell.angle_alpha   90.00
_cell.angle_beta   90.00
_cell.angle_gamma   90.00
#
_symmetry.space_group_name_H-M   'P 1'
#
loop_
_entity.id
_entity.type
_entity.pdbx_description
1 polymer ?
#
loop_
_entity_poly.entity_id
_entity_poly.type
_entity_poly.pdbx_seq_one_letter_code
_entity_poly.pdbx_strand_id
1 'polypeptide(L)'
;MKKFFNTAGANQPRLHYTVWREDGVRPILELIEQEKYFTHHAPRQSGKTTLLRELCKKLNAEGRYLAIHISVEDAQSARHDVIEANHCVLRALNTGILFDESLASSLPKIEQFFDQSNGVRSCLEGWSRVSKKPIVLIIDEIDTMAGESLIALLRQLRAGYD
;
A
#
# COMPACT_ATOMS: atom_id res chain seq x y z
N MET A 1 -28.12 -5.14 -14.67
CA MET A 1 -27.25 -4.81 -15.82
C MET A 1 -26.40 -6.02 -16.15
N LYS A 2 -26.17 -6.33 -17.44
CA LYS A 2 -25.17 -7.35 -17.84
C LYS A 2 -23.75 -6.79 -17.64
N LYS A 3 -22.80 -7.65 -17.26
CA LYS A 3 -21.38 -7.26 -17.16
C LYS A 3 -20.81 -6.88 -18.53
N PHE A 4 -19.80 -6.01 -18.56
CA PHE A 4 -19.11 -5.57 -19.79
C PHE A 4 -17.58 -5.59 -19.63
N PHE A 5 -16.83 -5.55 -20.74
CA PHE A 5 -15.37 -5.44 -20.69
C PHE A 5 -14.97 -4.00 -20.45
N ASN A 6 -14.11 -3.78 -19.45
CA ASN A 6 -13.60 -2.45 -19.15
C ASN A 6 -12.22 -2.25 -19.78
N THR A 7 -12.06 -1.16 -20.52
CA THR A 7 -10.81 -0.79 -21.19
C THR A 7 -10.16 0.46 -20.59
N ALA A 8 -10.82 1.15 -19.65
CA ALA A 8 -10.30 2.35 -19.01
C ALA A 8 -10.77 2.50 -17.55
N GLY A 9 -9.95 3.10 -16.69
CA GLY A 9 -10.29 3.30 -15.29
C GLY A 9 -10.33 2.02 -14.45
N ALA A 10 -10.83 2.12 -13.21
CA ALA A 10 -10.76 1.05 -12.24
C ALA A 10 -11.63 -0.16 -12.62
N ASN A 11 -11.07 -1.37 -12.50
CA ASN A 11 -11.83 -2.59 -12.68
C ASN A 11 -12.77 -2.86 -11.50
N GLN A 12 -14.08 -2.95 -11.74
CA GLN A 12 -15.11 -3.20 -10.72
C GLN A 12 -15.76 -4.57 -10.99
N PRO A 13 -15.46 -5.63 -10.22
CA PRO A 13 -15.96 -6.99 -10.49
C PRO A 13 -17.48 -7.12 -10.57
N ARG A 14 -18.23 -6.22 -9.91
CA ARG A 14 -19.70 -6.14 -9.99
C ARG A 14 -20.19 -5.70 -11.37
N LEU A 15 -19.45 -4.84 -12.06
CA LEU A 15 -19.81 -4.25 -13.35
C LEU A 15 -19.07 -4.90 -14.52
N HIS A 16 -17.84 -5.38 -14.29
CA HIS A 16 -16.92 -5.76 -15.34
C HIS A 16 -16.59 -7.26 -15.35
N TYR A 17 -16.33 -7.80 -16.53
CA TYR A 17 -15.65 -9.11 -16.64
C TYR A 17 -14.23 -8.98 -16.09
N THR A 18 -13.93 -9.74 -15.05
CA THR A 18 -12.65 -9.70 -14.32
C THR A 18 -12.03 -11.09 -14.33
N VAL A 19 -10.75 -11.18 -14.70
CA VAL A 19 -9.98 -12.42 -14.63
C VAL A 19 -8.95 -12.28 -13.51
N TRP A 20 -9.02 -13.18 -12.54
CA TRP A 20 -7.99 -13.30 -11.51
C TRP A 20 -6.75 -13.97 -12.10
N ARG A 21 -5.56 -13.40 -11.88
CA ARG A 21 -4.29 -13.90 -12.40
C ARG A 21 -3.47 -14.55 -11.29
N GLU A 22 -3.91 -15.73 -10.89
CA GLU A 22 -3.35 -16.44 -9.73
C GLU A 22 -1.85 -16.74 -9.89
N ASP A 23 -1.42 -17.13 -11.09
CA ASP A 23 -0.01 -17.44 -11.39
C ASP A 23 0.93 -16.24 -11.19
N GLY A 24 0.43 -15.02 -11.43
CA GLY A 24 1.21 -13.79 -11.23
C GLY A 24 1.35 -13.39 -9.77
N VAL A 25 0.48 -13.91 -8.90
CA VAL A 25 0.40 -13.53 -7.47
C VAL A 25 1.10 -14.55 -6.59
N ARG A 26 1.15 -15.82 -7.00
CA ARG A 26 1.76 -16.89 -6.21
C ARG A 26 3.20 -16.60 -5.75
N PRO A 27 4.12 -16.10 -6.60
CA PRO A 27 5.46 -15.74 -6.14
C PRO A 27 5.46 -14.60 -5.12
N ILE A 28 4.50 -13.66 -5.23
CA ILE A 28 4.36 -12.54 -4.28
C ILE A 28 3.90 -13.08 -2.92
N LEU A 29 2.96 -14.03 -2.90
CA LEU A 29 2.52 -14.67 -1.66
C LEU A 29 3.67 -15.39 -0.96
N GLU A 30 4.50 -16.13 -1.70
CA GLU A 30 5.68 -16.79 -1.13
C GLU A 30 6.68 -15.81 -0.50
N LEU A 31 6.86 -14.62 -1.10
CA LEU A 31 7.69 -13.56 -0.52
C LEU A 31 7.06 -12.95 0.74
N ILE A 32 5.74 -12.80 0.78
CA ILE A 32 5.01 -12.33 1.96
C ILE A 32 5.16 -13.33 3.12
N GLU A 33 4.99 -14.62 2.86
CA GLU A 33 5.18 -15.68 3.88
C GLU A 33 6.61 -15.70 4.43
N GLN A 34 7.59 -15.36 3.60
CA GLN A 34 9.00 -15.33 3.99
C GLN A 34 9.42 -14.00 4.61
N GLU A 35 8.49 -13.07 4.84
CA GLU A 35 8.78 -11.73 5.34
C GLU A 35 9.87 -11.07 4.46
N LYS A 36 9.56 -10.87 3.17
CA LYS A 36 10.45 -10.23 2.21
C LYS A 36 9.79 -9.06 1.49
N TYR A 37 10.62 -8.09 1.12
CA TYR A 37 10.25 -7.08 0.13
C TYR A 37 10.04 -7.72 -1.24
N PHE A 38 9.07 -7.19 -1.98
CA PHE A 38 8.84 -7.56 -3.37
C PHE A 38 8.66 -6.33 -4.24
N THR A 39 9.05 -6.44 -5.51
CA THR A 39 8.79 -5.43 -6.53
C THR A 39 7.99 -6.07 -7.65
N HIS A 40 6.87 -5.47 -8.02
CA HIS A 40 6.06 -5.95 -9.13
C HIS A 40 6.11 -4.93 -10.28
N HIS A 41 6.93 -5.22 -11.29
CA HIS A 41 7.08 -4.38 -12.48
C HIS A 41 6.22 -4.92 -13.63
N ALA A 42 5.34 -4.08 -14.18
CA ALA A 42 4.53 -4.40 -15.34
C ALA A 42 4.31 -3.14 -16.19
N PRO A 43 4.10 -3.25 -17.51
CA PRO A 43 3.81 -2.10 -18.37
C PRO A 43 2.59 -1.31 -17.90
N ARG A 44 2.51 -0.03 -18.29
CA ARG A 44 1.32 0.80 -18.04
C ARG A 44 0.07 0.12 -18.60
N GLN A 45 -1.06 0.26 -17.91
CA GLN A 45 -2.36 -0.31 -18.30
C GLN A 45 -2.40 -1.86 -18.39
N SER A 46 -1.43 -2.56 -17.79
CA SER A 46 -1.41 -4.03 -17.72
C SER A 46 -2.33 -4.63 -16.64
N GLY A 47 -2.94 -3.79 -15.80
CA GLY A 47 -3.76 -4.22 -14.67
C GLY A 47 -3.01 -4.37 -13.34
N LYS A 48 -1.76 -3.86 -13.24
CA LYS A 48 -0.93 -3.88 -12.02
C LYS A 48 -1.69 -3.43 -10.76
N THR A 49 -2.27 -2.23 -10.78
CA THR A 49 -3.04 -1.66 -9.67
C THR A 49 -4.24 -2.53 -9.31
N THR A 50 -4.94 -3.06 -10.30
CA THR A 50 -6.06 -3.99 -10.07
C THR A 50 -5.56 -5.25 -9.34
N LEU A 51 -4.43 -5.82 -9.78
CA LEU A 51 -3.83 -7.01 -9.17
C LEU A 51 -3.45 -6.76 -7.70
N LEU A 52 -2.75 -5.66 -7.43
CA LEU A 52 -2.29 -5.30 -6.08
C LEU A 52 -3.44 -5.01 -5.12
N ARG A 53 -4.50 -4.34 -5.60
CA ARG A 53 -5.72 -4.10 -4.80
C ARG A 53 -6.47 -5.39 -4.47
N GLU A 54 -6.59 -6.30 -5.43
CA GLU A 54 -7.24 -7.59 -5.21
C GLU A 54 -6.38 -8.51 -4.32
N LEU A 55 -5.04 -8.46 -4.42
CA LEU A 55 -4.12 -9.11 -3.47
C LEU A 55 -4.34 -8.61 -2.04
N CYS A 56 -4.41 -7.29 -1.84
CA CYS A 56 -4.68 -6.68 -0.54
C CYS A 56 -6.00 -7.21 0.06
N LYS A 57 -7.08 -7.22 -0.73
CA LYS A 57 -8.38 -7.77 -0.31
C LYS A 57 -8.29 -9.25 0.05
N LYS A 58 -7.58 -10.06 -0.75
CA LYS A 58 -7.39 -11.48 -0.50
C LYS A 58 -6.68 -11.74 0.82
N LEU A 59 -5.58 -11.02 1.09
CA LEU A 59 -4.82 -11.14 2.34
C LEU A 59 -5.67 -10.79 3.57
N ASN A 60 -6.48 -9.72 3.47
CA ASN A 60 -7.40 -9.34 4.54
C ASN A 60 -8.53 -10.35 4.73
N ALA A 61 -9.09 -10.89 3.65
CA ALA A 61 -10.16 -11.90 3.69
C ALA A 61 -9.69 -13.24 4.28
N GLU A 62 -8.43 -13.62 4.08
CA GLU A 62 -7.81 -14.78 4.73
C GLU A 62 -7.65 -14.60 6.25
N GLY A 63 -7.71 -13.35 6.74
CA GLY A 63 -7.67 -13.04 8.15
C GLY A 63 -6.30 -13.17 8.81
N ARG A 64 -5.26 -13.61 8.08
CA ARG A 64 -3.89 -13.80 8.60
C ARG A 64 -3.09 -12.50 8.68
N TYR A 65 -3.37 -11.55 7.79
CA TYR A 65 -2.62 -10.30 7.68
C TYR A 65 -3.51 -9.08 7.90
N LEU A 66 -2.85 -7.98 8.25
CA LEU A 66 -3.35 -6.63 8.04
C LEU A 66 -2.70 -6.09 6.77
N ALA A 67 -3.37 -6.26 5.63
CA ALA A 67 -2.88 -5.75 4.35
C ALA A 67 -3.40 -4.33 4.10
N ILE A 68 -2.48 -3.43 3.73
CA ILE A 68 -2.76 -2.02 3.48
C ILE A 68 -2.24 -1.69 2.08
N HIS A 69 -3.12 -1.19 1.22
CA HIS A 69 -2.75 -0.74 -0.12
C HIS A 69 -2.82 0.78 -0.19
N ILE A 70 -1.71 1.41 -0.57
CA ILE A 70 -1.62 2.85 -0.80
C ILE A 70 -1.10 3.14 -2.21
N SER A 71 -1.48 4.27 -2.78
CA SER A 71 -0.74 4.91 -3.88
C SER A 71 -0.01 6.12 -3.32
N VAL A 72 1.20 6.38 -3.82
CA VAL A 72 1.99 7.56 -3.46
C VAL A 72 2.10 8.57 -4.60
N GLU A 73 1.19 8.50 -5.58
CA GLU A 73 1.16 9.45 -6.73
C GLU A 73 1.14 10.92 -6.28
N ASP A 74 0.39 11.23 -5.22
CA ASP A 74 0.31 12.59 -4.66
C ASP A 74 1.67 13.11 -4.12
N ALA A 75 2.58 12.20 -3.74
CA ALA A 75 3.92 12.56 -3.28
C ALA A 75 4.82 13.07 -4.41
N GLN A 76 4.44 12.90 -5.68
CA GLN A 76 5.14 13.48 -6.82
C GLN A 76 5.25 15.01 -6.72
N SER A 77 4.22 15.66 -6.15
CA SER A 77 4.18 17.12 -5.97
C SER A 77 5.25 17.65 -5.00
N ALA A 78 5.67 16.83 -4.04
CA ALA A 78 6.67 17.18 -3.02
C ALA A 78 8.09 17.34 -3.60
N ARG A 79 8.38 16.72 -4.76
CA ARG A 79 9.70 16.74 -5.41
C ARG A 79 10.83 16.37 -4.43
N HIS A 80 11.62 17.35 -3.97
CA HIS A 80 12.75 17.17 -3.05
C HIS A 80 12.41 17.52 -1.58
N ASP A 81 11.17 17.91 -1.29
CA ASP A 81 10.72 18.17 0.07
C ASP A 81 10.38 16.84 0.76
N VAL A 82 11.33 16.37 1.55
CA VAL A 82 11.22 15.11 2.31
C VAL A 82 10.09 15.18 3.35
N ILE A 83 9.81 16.36 3.91
CA ILE A 83 8.76 16.53 4.92
C ILE A 83 7.39 16.40 4.26
N GLU A 84 7.17 17.12 3.15
CA GLU A 84 5.90 17.03 2.41
C GLU A 84 5.70 15.63 1.83
N ALA A 85 6.76 14.99 1.33
CA ALA A 85 6.70 13.60 0.87
C ALA A 85 6.26 12.64 1.99
N ASN A 86 6.81 12.80 3.20
CA ASN A 86 6.37 12.04 4.38
C ASN A 86 4.89 12.29 4.70
N HIS A 87 4.44 13.54 4.67
CA HIS A 87 3.04 13.89 4.91
C HIS A 87 2.11 13.28 3.86
N CYS A 88 2.49 13.28 2.59
CA CYS A 88 1.75 12.59 1.53
C CYS A 88 1.61 11.09 1.79
N VAL A 89 2.70 10.40 2.17
CA VAL A 89 2.66 8.97 2.48
C VAL A 89 1.81 8.69 3.72
N LEU A 90 1.91 9.51 4.78
CA LEU A 90 1.05 9.40 5.97
C LEU A 90 -0.42 9.56 5.62
N ARG A 91 -0.78 10.57 4.80
CA ARG A 91 -2.16 10.74 4.31
C ARG A 91 -2.62 9.52 3.51
N ALA A 92 -1.77 8.98 2.65
CA ALA A 92 -2.09 7.79 1.86
C ALA A 92 -2.32 6.55 2.74
N LEU A 93 -1.51 6.36 3.80
CA LEU A 93 -1.72 5.33 4.81
C LEU A 93 -3.08 5.48 5.50
N ASN A 94 -3.43 6.71 5.90
CA ASN A 94 -4.72 7.00 6.52
C ASN A 94 -5.89 6.65 5.58
N THR A 95 -5.82 7.05 4.32
CA THR A 95 -6.82 6.69 3.31
C THR A 95 -6.90 5.18 3.12
N GLY A 96 -5.76 4.48 3.11
CA GLY A 96 -5.69 3.02 2.98
C GLY A 96 -6.42 2.27 4.09
N ILE A 97 -6.33 2.75 5.34
CA ILE A 97 -7.00 2.11 6.49
C ILE A 97 -8.48 2.51 6.61
N LEU A 98 -8.89 3.70 6.16
CA LEU A 98 -10.28 4.15 6.26
C LEU A 98 -11.24 3.34 5.38
N PHE A 99 -10.73 2.55 4.43
CA PHE A 99 -11.54 1.58 3.70
C PHE A 99 -11.98 0.38 4.57
N ASP A 100 -11.44 0.24 5.79
CA ASP A 100 -11.82 -0.77 6.77
C ASP A 100 -11.96 -0.14 8.17
N GLU A 101 -13.21 0.15 8.55
CA GLU A 101 -13.55 0.83 9.81
C GLU A 101 -13.10 0.06 11.07
N SER A 102 -13.00 -1.27 10.96
CA SER A 102 -12.52 -2.11 12.06
C SER A 102 -11.02 -1.93 12.30
N LEU A 103 -10.25 -1.73 11.22
CA LEU A 103 -8.82 -1.44 11.29
C LEU A 103 -8.59 -0.01 11.80
N ALA A 104 -9.29 0.97 11.23
CA ALA A 104 -9.11 2.39 11.56
C ALA A 104 -9.34 2.72 13.05
N SER A 105 -10.26 2.03 13.71
CA SER A 105 -10.58 2.27 15.13
C SER A 105 -9.57 1.68 16.12
N SER A 106 -8.77 0.69 15.70
CA SER A 106 -7.82 -0.02 16.57
C SER A 106 -6.39 0.50 16.49
N LEU A 107 -6.03 1.19 15.40
CA LEU A 107 -4.68 1.67 15.15
C LEU A 107 -4.48 3.10 15.70
N PRO A 108 -3.25 3.43 16.16
CA PRO A 108 -2.88 4.81 16.46
C PRO A 108 -3.21 5.77 15.31
N LYS A 109 -3.80 6.92 15.66
CA LYS A 109 -4.21 7.96 14.72
C LYS A 109 -3.02 8.55 13.97
N ILE A 110 -3.20 8.76 12.66
CA ILE A 110 -2.11 9.20 11.78
C ILE A 110 -1.56 10.58 12.16
N GLU A 111 -2.41 11.45 12.71
CA GLU A 111 -2.10 12.84 13.05
C GLU A 111 -0.95 12.92 14.06
N GLN A 112 -0.76 11.88 14.88
CA GLN A 112 0.31 11.79 15.89
C GLN A 112 1.71 11.68 15.29
N PHE A 113 1.82 11.40 13.98
CA PHE A 113 3.09 11.14 13.31
C PHE A 113 3.53 12.26 12.35
N PHE A 114 2.70 13.29 12.13
CA PHE A 114 3.02 14.39 11.18
C PHE A 114 4.19 15.27 11.64
N ASP A 115 4.34 15.48 12.95
CA ASP A 115 5.40 16.33 13.50
C ASP A 115 6.76 15.61 13.59
N GLN A 116 6.85 14.35 13.15
CA GLN A 116 8.04 13.53 13.25
C GLN A 116 8.79 13.49 11.91
N SER A 117 10.11 13.71 11.96
CA SER A 117 10.98 13.63 10.77
C SER A 117 10.98 12.24 10.11
N ASN A 118 10.72 11.18 10.88
CA ASN A 118 10.55 9.80 10.41
C ASN A 118 9.10 9.30 10.58
N GLY A 119 8.12 10.17 10.33
CA GLY A 119 6.71 9.90 10.63
C GLY A 119 6.18 8.59 10.05
N VAL A 120 6.57 8.22 8.82
CA VAL A 120 6.12 6.97 8.19
C VAL A 120 6.63 5.76 8.98
N ARG A 121 7.90 5.75 9.35
CA ARG A 121 8.48 4.69 10.19
C ARG A 121 7.75 4.62 11.53
N SER A 122 7.63 5.74 12.23
CA SER A 122 6.99 5.78 13.55
C SER A 122 5.53 5.33 13.52
N CYS A 123 4.82 5.67 12.44
CA CYS A 123 3.45 5.21 12.20
C CYS A 123 3.41 3.69 12.08
N LEU A 124 4.23 3.10 11.21
CA LEU A 124 4.29 1.66 11.00
C LEU A 124 4.71 0.91 12.28
N GLU A 125 5.69 1.42 13.03
CA GLU A 125 6.06 0.85 14.34
C GLU A 125 4.90 0.92 15.34
N GLY A 126 4.22 2.05 15.42
CA GLY A 126 3.06 2.24 16.29
C GLY A 126 1.92 1.28 15.94
N TRP A 127 1.65 1.08 14.65
CA TRP A 127 0.65 0.14 14.16
C TRP A 127 1.05 -1.31 14.44
N SER A 128 2.31 -1.68 14.16
CA SER A 128 2.83 -3.04 14.40
C SER A 128 2.78 -3.43 15.88
N ARG A 129 2.95 -2.49 16.82
CA ARG A 129 2.85 -2.76 18.26
C ARG A 129 1.43 -3.10 18.74
N VAL A 130 0.40 -2.58 18.07
CA VAL A 130 -1.00 -2.75 18.46
C VAL A 130 -1.70 -3.83 17.62
N SER A 131 -1.26 -4.02 16.37
CA SER A 131 -1.83 -5.00 15.47
C SER A 131 -1.62 -6.42 15.99
N LYS A 132 -2.69 -7.22 16.00
CA LYS A 132 -2.65 -8.65 16.29
C LYS A 132 -2.17 -9.50 15.11
N LYS A 133 -1.96 -8.87 13.96
CA LYS A 133 -1.61 -9.52 12.68
C LYS A 133 -0.39 -8.84 12.07
N PRO A 134 0.49 -9.59 11.37
CA PRO A 134 1.56 -8.98 10.59
C PRO A 134 0.99 -8.01 9.56
N ILE A 135 1.66 -6.86 9.40
CA ILE A 135 1.26 -5.82 8.44
C ILE A 135 1.91 -6.09 7.09
N VAL A 136 1.10 -6.13 6.03
CA VAL A 136 1.58 -6.17 4.64
C VAL A 136 1.29 -4.83 3.99
N LEU A 137 2.32 -4.01 3.81
CA LEU A 137 2.20 -2.73 3.13
C LEU A 137 2.48 -2.89 1.63
N ILE A 138 1.48 -2.57 0.81
CA ILE A 138 1.56 -2.57 -0.65
C ILE A 138 1.55 -1.11 -1.12
N ILE A 139 2.66 -0.68 -1.71
CA ILE A 139 2.84 0.68 -2.24
C ILE A 139 2.76 0.61 -3.76
N ASP A 140 1.70 1.16 -4.34
CA ASP A 140 1.59 1.36 -5.79
C ASP A 140 2.21 2.71 -6.19
N GLU A 141 2.62 2.80 -7.45
CA GLU A 141 3.11 4.05 -8.06
C GLU A 141 4.31 4.68 -7.32
N ILE A 142 5.14 3.87 -6.67
CA ILE A 142 6.37 4.34 -6.01
C ILE A 142 7.35 5.01 -6.98
N ASP A 143 7.25 4.68 -8.27
CA ASP A 143 8.02 5.28 -9.37
C ASP A 143 7.65 6.74 -9.65
N THR A 144 6.58 7.28 -9.04
CA THR A 144 6.23 8.71 -9.08
C THR A 144 7.10 9.55 -8.14
N MET A 145 7.67 8.93 -7.09
CA MET A 145 8.62 9.57 -6.19
C MET A 145 10.04 9.49 -6.77
N ALA A 146 10.85 10.53 -6.54
CA ALA A 146 12.23 10.57 -7.02
C ALA A 146 13.15 11.32 -6.04
N GLY A 147 14.47 11.16 -6.25
CA GLY A 147 15.49 11.88 -5.49
C GLY A 147 15.46 11.59 -3.99
N GLU A 148 15.72 12.63 -3.19
CA GLU A 148 15.82 12.53 -1.73
C GLU A 148 14.53 12.03 -1.07
N SER A 149 13.36 12.36 -1.60
CA SER A 149 12.07 11.91 -1.08
C SER A 149 11.90 10.40 -1.16
N LEU A 150 12.25 9.79 -2.30
CA LEU A 150 12.23 8.34 -2.47
C LEU A 150 13.26 7.66 -1.55
N ILE A 151 14.48 8.20 -1.51
CA ILE A 151 15.56 7.65 -0.67
C ILE A 151 15.17 7.71 0.81
N ALA A 152 14.58 8.81 1.27
CA ALA A 152 14.13 8.99 2.64
C ALA A 152 13.01 8.01 3.01
N LEU A 153 12.03 7.80 2.13
CA LEU A 153 10.99 6.80 2.33
C LEU A 153 11.58 5.38 2.43
N LEU A 154 12.44 4.98 1.49
CA LEU A 154 13.06 3.65 1.49
C LEU A 154 13.92 3.40 2.74
N ARG A 155 14.65 4.43 3.21
CA ARG A 155 15.41 4.35 4.47
C ARG A 155 14.50 4.15 5.68
N GLN A 156 13.38 4.85 5.74
CA GLN A 156 12.38 4.68 6.81
C GLN A 156 11.77 3.28 6.78
N LEU A 157 11.37 2.79 5.60
CA LEU A 157 10.82 1.44 5.44
C LEU A 157 11.82 0.36 5.85
N ARG A 158 13.09 0.50 5.47
CA ARG A 158 14.15 -0.44 5.85
C ARG A 158 14.40 -0.42 7.36
N ALA A 159 14.47 0.76 7.96
CA ALA A 159 14.79 0.89 9.38
C ALA A 159 13.64 0.48 10.33
N GLY A 160 12.41 0.38 9.83
CA GLY A 160 11.25 -0.14 10.57
C GLY A 160 10.97 -1.62 10.32
N TYR A 161 11.79 -2.29 9.51
CA TYR A 161 11.65 -3.72 9.18
C TYR A 161 12.50 -4.63 10.07
N ASP A 162 13.45 -4.05 10.81
CA ASP A 162 14.25 -4.71 11.84
C ASP A 162 13.45 -4.87 13.15
#